data_AF-A0A5K7YPF1-F1
#
_entry.id   AF-A0A5K7YPF1-F1
#
_cell.length_a   1.000
_cell.length_b   1.000
_cell.length_c   1.000
_cell.angle_alpha   90.00
_cell.angle_beta   90.00
_cell.angle_gamma   90.00
#
_symmetry.space_group_name_H-M   'P 1'
#
loop_
_entity.id
_entity.type
_entity.pdbx_description
1 polymer ?
#
loop_
_entity_poly.entity_id
_entity_poly.type
_entity_poly.pdbx_seq_one_letter_code
_entity_poly.pdbx_strand_id
1 'polypeptide(L)' 'MIKSKSDTAEVKNDLKTCDKKEYRCPVCNRLLMRGNVVEIETRCPKCKKIITIHN' A
#
# COMPACT_ATOMS: atom_id res chain seq x y z
N MET A 1 -32.24 38.32 6.09
CA MET A 1 -31.17 37.68 6.88
C MET A 1 -31.70 36.37 7.45
N ILE A 2 -31.38 35.24 6.82
CA ILE A 2 -31.62 33.92 7.40
C ILE A 2 -30.29 33.16 7.36
N LYS A 3 -29.70 33.04 8.54
CA LYS A 3 -28.52 32.26 8.85
C LYS A 3 -29.02 30.95 9.43
N SER A 4 -28.69 29.81 8.83
CA SER A 4 -28.58 28.50 9.52
C SER A 4 -27.97 27.47 8.57
N LYS A 5 -26.65 27.26 8.67
CA LYS A 5 -25.99 26.13 9.36
C LYS A 5 -25.84 24.91 8.43
N SER A 6 -24.76 24.95 7.65
CA SER A 6 -24.18 23.79 6.99
C SER A 6 -23.55 22.92 8.08
N ASP A 7 -24.28 21.94 8.58
CA ASP A 7 -23.71 20.84 9.36
C ASP A 7 -23.06 19.86 8.38
N THR A 8 -21.90 20.22 7.87
CA THR A 8 -21.04 19.25 7.18
C THR A 8 -20.28 18.52 8.27
N ALA A 9 -20.82 17.39 8.71
CA ALA A 9 -20.10 16.45 9.54
C ALA A 9 -18.82 16.04 8.80
N GLU A 10 -17.68 16.61 9.23
CA GLU A 10 -16.36 16.15 8.82
C GLU A 10 -16.18 14.73 9.35
N VAL A 11 -16.51 13.75 8.51
CA VAL A 11 -16.10 12.37 8.72
C VAL A 11 -14.58 12.39 8.64
N LYS A 12 -13.94 12.50 9.81
CA LYS A 12 -12.52 12.24 10.00
C LYS A 12 -12.31 10.77 9.65
N ASN A 13 -12.19 10.49 8.36
CA ASN A 13 -11.71 9.22 7.87
C ASN A 13 -10.24 9.19 8.29
N ASP A 14 -10.00 8.76 9.52
CA ASP A 14 -8.73 8.20 9.95
C ASP A 14 -8.56 6.92 9.11
N LEU A 15 -8.31 7.10 7.81
CA LEU A 15 -7.71 6.09 6.96
C LEU A 15 -6.28 6.04 7.46
N LYS A 16 -6.13 5.45 8.65
CA LYS A 16 -4.87 5.05 9.24
C LYS A 16 -4.16 4.33 8.12
N THR A 17 -3.20 5.00 7.50
CA THR A 17 -2.38 4.42 6.46
C THR A 17 -1.58 3.37 7.20
N CYS A 18 -2.15 2.17 7.37
CA CYS A 18 -1.43 1.02 7.86
C CYS A 18 -0.22 0.94 6.94
N ASP A 19 0.96 1.19 7.50
CA ASP A 19 2.25 0.99 6.88
C ASP A 19 2.36 -0.49 6.51
N LYS A 20 1.70 -0.84 5.40
CA LYS A 20 1.74 -2.18 4.83
C LYS A 20 3.14 -2.36 4.31
N LYS A 21 3.82 -3.41 4.79
CA LYS A 21 5.18 -3.75 4.40
C LYS A 21 5.29 -3.74 2.87
N GLU A 22 6.24 -2.95 2.37
CA GLU A 22 6.53 -2.87 0.95
C GLU A 22 7.62 -3.87 0.60
N TYR A 23 7.34 -4.71 -0.39
CA TYR A 23 8.32 -5.64 -0.92
C TYR A 23 8.76 -5.15 -2.29
N ARG A 24 10.06 -4.91 -2.42
CA ARG A 24 10.69 -4.37 -3.63
C ARG A 24 11.65 -5.39 -4.21
N CYS A 25 11.81 -5.38 -5.52
CA CYS A 25 12.76 -6.23 -6.20
C CYS A 25 14.20 -5.83 -5.81
N PRO A 26 15.04 -6.76 -5.31
CA PRO A 26 16.40 -6.44 -4.86
C PRO A 26 17.33 -5.99 -5.98
N VAL A 27 16.97 -6.21 -7.25
CA VAL A 27 17.83 -5.87 -8.40
C VAL A 27 17.52 -4.50 -8.99
N CYS A 28 16.24 -4.14 -9.11
CA CYS A 28 15.83 -2.88 -9.74
C CYS A 28 15.04 -1.95 -8.83
N ASN A 29 14.87 -2.33 -7.56
CA ASN A 29 14.10 -1.62 -6.55
C ASN A 29 12.64 -1.33 -6.93
N ARG A 30 12.11 -2.05 -7.94
CA ARG A 30 10.71 -1.92 -8.35
C ARG A 30 9.81 -2.52 -7.29
N LEU A 31 8.74 -1.81 -6.94
CA LEU A 31 7.70 -2.33 -6.06
C LEU A 31 7.08 -3.59 -6.66
N LEU A 32 7.07 -4.67 -5.88
CA LEU A 32 6.45 -5.95 -6.23
C LEU A 32 5.10 -6.07 -5.56
N MET A 33 5.03 -5.86 -4.24
CA MET A 33 3.80 -5.96 -3.46
C MET A 33 3.79 -5.04 -2.23
N ARG A 34 2.58 -4.79 -1.72
CA ARG A 34 2.33 -4.13 -0.43
C ARG A 34 1.34 -4.96 0.37
N GLY A 35 1.65 -5.28 1.61
CA GLY A 35 0.74 -6.03 2.48
C GLY A 35 1.47 -7.01 3.38
N ASN A 36 0.71 -7.83 4.10
CA ASN A 36 1.26 -8.97 4.82
C ASN A 36 1.35 -10.14 3.85
N VAL A 37 2.53 -10.73 3.73
CA VAL A 37 2.81 -11.87 2.86
C VAL A 37 3.40 -12.96 3.73
N VAL A 38 2.87 -14.18 3.65
CA VAL A 38 3.44 -15.33 4.39
C VAL A 38 4.70 -15.81 3.67
N GLU A 39 4.54 -16.31 2.45
CA GLU A 39 5.63 -16.64 1.54
C GLU A 39 5.06 -16.65 0.11
N ILE A 40 5.70 -15.94 -0.81
CA ILE A 40 5.37 -16.04 -2.24
C ILE A 40 6.64 -16.02 -3.07
N GLU A 41 6.57 -16.69 -4.21
CA GLU A 41 7.53 -16.53 -5.29
C GLU A 41 6.88 -15.67 -6.40
N THR A 42 7.54 -14.58 -6.79
CA THR A 42 7.04 -13.68 -7.83
C THR A 42 8.13 -13.30 -8.81
N ARG A 43 7.76 -13.17 -10.09
CA ARG A 43 8.67 -12.71 -11.13
C ARG A 43 8.63 -11.20 -11.23
N CYS A 44 9.78 -10.55 -11.09
CA CYS A 44 9.87 -9.11 -11.31
C CYS A 44 9.60 -8.78 -12.79
N PRO A 45 8.64 -7.88 -13.12
CA PRO A 45 8.31 -7.56 -14.51
C PRO A 45 9.42 -6.77 -15.23
N LYS A 46 10.32 -6.10 -14.49
CA LYS A 46 11.43 -5.33 -15.06
C LYS A 46 12.67 -6.21 -15.28
N CYS A 47 13.12 -6.91 -14.23
CA CYS A 47 14.34 -7.72 -14.29
C CYS A 47 14.11 -9.14 -14.80
N LYS A 48 12.85 -9.58 -14.90
CA LYS A 48 12.44 -10.95 -15.23
C LYS A 48 12.99 -12.04 -14.29
N LYS A 49 13.68 -11.66 -13.20
CA LYS A 49 14.16 -12.55 -12.14
C LYS A 49 13.02 -12.97 -11.22
N ILE A 50 13.12 -14.20 -10.77
CA ILE A 50 12.23 -14.79 -9.77
C ILE A 50 12.74 -14.36 -8.40
N ILE A 51 11.85 -13.80 -7.57
CA ILE A 51 12.14 -13.27 -6.24
C ILE A 51 11.19 -13.94 -5.25
N THR A 52 11.77 -14.49 -4.18
CA THR A 52 11.02 -15.03 -3.05
C THR A 52 10.85 -13.94 -2.00
N ILE A 53 9.61 -13.70 -1.59
CA ILE A 53 9.23 -12.73 -0.58
C ILE A 53 8.70 -13.49 0.64
N HIS A 54 9.26 -13.20 1.82
CA HIS A 54 8.85 -13.73 3.12
C HIS A 54 8.58 -12.59 4.10
N ASN A 55 7.78 -12.84 5.14
CA ASN A 55 7.57 -11.88 6.23
C ASN A 55 8.82 -11.68 7.09
#